data_AF-A0A7L2RH87-F1
#
_entry.id   AF-A0A7L2RH87-F1
#
_cell.length_a   1.000
_cell.length_b   1.000
_cell.length_c   1.000
_cell.angle_alpha   90.00
_cell.angle_beta   90.00
_cell.angle_gamma   90.00
#
_symmetry.space_group_name_H-M   'P 1'
#
loop_
_entity.id
_entity.type
_entity.pdbx_description
1 polymer ?
#
loop_
_entity_poly.entity_id
_entity_poly.type
_entity_poly.pdbx_seq_one_letter_code
_entity_poly.pdbx_strand_id
1 'polypeptide(L)'
;QAYLSYSNVAALTHLAAKPGWEVTRTLEDITIWTHEEGDVLSFKVEMQVKIPSHQAFSLLSDFTSRQQWDKHFLTCEVLQAVSEEEKIYYVTSPPTTGHKPRDFVILVSQRQPCKPR
;
A
#
# COMPACT_ATOMS: atom_id res chain seq x y z
N GLN A 1 -5.00 -20.30 -2.28
CA GLN A 1 -4.16 -19.16 -2.70
C GLN A 1 -4.95 -18.10 -3.47
N ALA A 2 -5.61 -18.44 -4.58
CA ALA A 2 -6.42 -17.50 -5.37
C ALA A 2 -7.44 -16.68 -4.56
N TYR A 3 -8.09 -17.29 -3.55
CA TYR A 3 -9.02 -16.59 -2.66
C TYR A 3 -8.37 -15.48 -1.82
N LEU A 4 -7.15 -15.71 -1.29
CA LEU A 4 -6.46 -14.71 -0.47
C LEU A 4 -6.06 -13.49 -1.30
N SER A 5 -5.55 -13.72 -2.51
CA SER A 5 -5.20 -12.64 -3.45
C SER A 5 -6.42 -11.83 -3.87
N TYR A 6 -7.54 -12.50 -4.18
CA TYR A 6 -8.81 -11.81 -4.47
C TYR A 6 -9.30 -10.99 -3.28
N SER A 7 -9.30 -11.58 -2.08
CA SER A 7 -9.71 -10.91 -0.85
C SER A 7 -8.85 -9.67 -0.56
N ASN A 8 -7.54 -9.73 -0.82
CA ASN A 8 -6.62 -8.60 -0.62
C ASN A 8 -7.00 -7.41 -1.52
N VAL A 9 -7.20 -7.66 -2.82
CA VAL A 9 -7.60 -6.63 -3.79
C VAL A 9 -8.99 -6.08 -3.49
N ALA A 10 -9.93 -6.96 -3.14
CA ALA A 10 -11.30 -6.57 -2.78
C ALA A 10 -11.33 -5.71 -1.52
N ALA A 11 -10.52 -6.04 -0.50
CA ALA A 11 -10.42 -5.27 0.73
C ALA A 11 -9.94 -3.83 0.48
N LEU A 12 -8.88 -3.65 -0.34
CA LEU A 12 -8.40 -2.31 -0.70
C LEU A 12 -9.44 -1.54 -1.51
N THR A 13 -10.10 -2.20 -2.48
CA THR A 13 -11.14 -1.59 -3.31
C THR A 13 -12.32 -1.11 -2.45
N HIS A 14 -12.73 -1.93 -1.48
CA HIS A 14 -13.80 -1.58 -0.54
C HIS A 14 -13.38 -0.43 0.36
N LEU A 15 -12.18 -0.45 0.94
CA LEU A 15 -11.65 0.63 1.78
C LEU A 15 -11.59 1.96 1.03
N ALA A 16 -11.07 1.96 -0.21
CA ALA A 16 -10.97 3.16 -1.03
C ALA A 16 -12.34 3.75 -1.40
N ALA A 17 -13.35 2.89 -1.57
CA ALA A 17 -14.73 3.30 -1.91
C ALA A 17 -15.61 3.61 -0.68
N LYS A 18 -15.11 3.43 0.55
CA LYS A 18 -15.89 3.75 1.76
C LYS A 18 -16.33 5.22 1.72
N PRO A 19 -17.59 5.54 2.07
CA PRO A 19 -18.01 6.92 2.28
C PRO A 19 -17.39 7.49 3.56
N GLY A 20 -17.48 8.81 3.75
CA GLY A 20 -17.07 9.45 5.02
C GLY A 20 -15.57 9.75 5.16
N TRP A 21 -14.80 9.73 4.07
CA TRP A 21 -13.44 10.26 4.08
C TRP A 21 -13.46 11.78 4.24
N GLU A 22 -12.73 12.29 5.22
CA GLU A 22 -12.59 13.72 5.49
C GLU A 22 -11.19 14.21 5.14
N VAL A 23 -11.08 15.38 4.49
CA VAL A 23 -9.79 16.01 4.22
C VAL A 23 -9.26 16.60 5.53
N THR A 24 -8.11 16.12 5.99
CA THR A 24 -7.47 16.66 7.21
C THR A 24 -6.38 17.66 6.90
N ARG A 25 -5.65 17.45 5.79
CA ARG A 25 -4.58 18.34 5.35
C ARG A 25 -4.45 18.34 3.84
N THR A 26 -4.20 19.52 3.30
CA THR A 26 -3.70 19.71 1.94
C THR A 26 -2.38 20.45 2.05
N LEU A 27 -1.31 19.87 1.48
CA LEU A 27 0.01 20.49 1.39
C LEU A 27 0.45 20.39 -0.07
N GLU A 28 0.53 21.53 -0.75
CA GLU A 28 0.86 21.58 -2.18
C GLU A 28 -0.08 20.65 -2.98
N ASP A 29 0.48 19.66 -3.69
CA ASP A 29 -0.24 18.68 -4.51
C ASP A 29 -0.58 17.38 -3.74
N ILE A 30 -0.45 17.38 -2.41
CA ILE A 30 -0.69 16.22 -1.54
C ILE A 30 -1.95 16.47 -0.71
N THR A 31 -2.90 15.54 -0.77
CA THR A 31 -4.11 15.52 0.07
C THR A 31 -4.08 14.32 1.01
N ILE A 32 -4.29 14.58 2.30
CA ILE A 32 -4.41 13.55 3.33
C ILE A 32 -5.87 13.49 3.78
N TRP A 33 -6.45 12.32 3.63
CA TRP A 33 -7.80 11.99 4.07
C TRP A 33 -7.76 11.07 5.29
N THR A 34 -8.71 11.23 6.21
CA THR A 34 -8.92 10.32 7.34
C THR A 34 -10.33 9.76 7.34
N HIS A 35 -10.47 8.57 7.90
CA HIS A 35 -11.76 7.94 8.16
C HIS A 35 -11.66 7.20 9.51
N GLU A 36 -12.49 7.60 10.47
CA GLU A 36 -12.57 6.99 11.80
C GLU A 36 -13.76 6.04 11.87
N GLU A 37 -13.52 4.79 12.29
CA GLU A 37 -14.57 3.78 12.45
C GLU A 37 -14.25 2.87 13.63
N GLY A 38 -15.06 2.98 14.69
CA GLY A 38 -14.82 2.23 15.92
C GLY A 38 -13.49 2.58 16.57
N ASP A 39 -12.62 1.59 16.73
CA ASP A 39 -11.26 1.73 17.27
C ASP A 39 -10.18 1.87 16.18
N VAL A 40 -10.59 2.02 14.91
CA VAL A 40 -9.69 2.11 13.76
C VAL A 40 -9.68 3.51 13.17
N LEU A 41 -8.49 4.09 13.06
CA LEU A 41 -8.23 5.32 12.29
C LEU A 41 -7.51 4.96 10.99
N SER A 42 -8.19 5.20 9.87
CA SER A 42 -7.65 4.98 8.52
C SER A 42 -7.14 6.28 7.90
N PHE A 43 -6.03 6.19 7.18
CA PHE A 43 -5.45 7.31 6.44
C PHE A 43 -5.35 6.96 4.95
N LYS A 44 -5.63 7.94 4.09
CA LYS A 44 -5.42 7.84 2.65
C LYS A 44 -4.65 9.08 2.18
N VAL A 45 -3.50 8.87 1.55
CA VAL A 45 -2.65 9.95 1.02
C VAL A 45 -2.72 9.90 -0.49
N GLU A 46 -3.12 11.01 -1.10
CA GLU A 46 -3.28 11.14 -2.55
C GLU A 46 -2.40 12.27 -3.06
N MET A 47 -1.76 12.06 -4.22
CA MET A 47 -0.99 13.08 -4.91
C MET A 47 -1.05 12.87 -6.42
N GLN A 48 -0.84 13.92 -7.20
CA GLN A 48 -0.64 13.81 -8.65
C GLN A 48 0.85 13.84 -8.98
N VAL A 49 1.29 12.88 -9.79
CA VAL A 49 2.68 12.76 -10.26
C VAL A 49 2.77 12.84 -11.77
N LYS A 50 3.85 13.43 -12.29
CA LYS A 50 4.07 13.65 -13.73
C LYS A 50 4.70 12.44 -14.43
N ILE A 51 4.19 11.24 -14.17
CA ILE A 51 4.65 10.00 -14.82
C ILE A 51 3.44 9.18 -15.32
N PRO A 52 3.61 8.36 -16.39
CA PRO A 52 2.56 7.48 -16.86
C PRO A 52 2.14 6.44 -15.80
N SER A 53 0.85 6.12 -15.72
CA SER A 53 0.30 5.20 -14.70
C SER A 53 0.92 3.81 -14.72
N HIS A 54 1.27 3.28 -15.90
CA HIS A 54 1.93 1.97 -16.01
C HIS A 54 3.35 1.98 -15.41
N GLN A 55 4.07 3.11 -15.49
CA GLN A 55 5.39 3.25 -14.87
C GLN A 55 5.27 3.39 -13.36
N ALA A 56 4.33 4.21 -12.89
CA ALA A 56 4.02 4.33 -11.47
C ALA A 56 3.63 2.96 -10.89
N PHE A 57 2.77 2.21 -11.59
CA PHE A 57 2.35 0.88 -11.20
C PHE A 57 3.54 -0.08 -11.08
N SER A 58 4.43 -0.13 -12.08
CA SER A 58 5.63 -0.97 -12.05
C SER A 58 6.54 -0.62 -10.87
N LEU A 59 6.86 0.67 -10.69
CA LEU A 59 7.76 1.15 -9.63
C LEU A 59 7.20 0.89 -8.23
N LEU A 60 5.91 1.15 -8.00
CA LEU A 60 5.28 0.99 -6.68
C LEU A 60 4.96 -0.47 -6.33
N SER A 61 4.87 -1.33 -7.36
CA SER A 61 4.62 -2.77 -7.22
C SER A 61 5.87 -3.55 -6.82
N ASP A 62 7.06 -3.05 -7.12
CA ASP A 62 8.32 -3.63 -6.66
C ASP A 62 8.68 -3.15 -5.24
N PHE A 63 8.28 -3.95 -4.25
CA PHE A 63 8.58 -3.65 -2.85
C PHE A 63 10.08 -3.74 -2.51
N THR A 64 10.90 -4.44 -3.31
CA THR A 64 12.35 -4.49 -3.05
C THR A 64 13.02 -3.13 -3.28
N SER A 65 12.45 -2.32 -4.19
CA SER A 65 12.89 -0.95 -4.45
C SER A 65 12.35 0.06 -3.42
N ARG A 66 11.41 -0.34 -2.55
CA ARG A 66 10.74 0.56 -1.59
C ARG A 66 11.70 1.20 -0.59
N GLN A 67 12.73 0.45 -0.16
CA GLN A 67 13.74 0.93 0.79
C GLN A 67 14.51 2.17 0.30
N GLN A 68 14.53 2.40 -1.02
CA GLN A 68 15.24 3.54 -1.62
C GLN A 68 14.54 4.88 -1.35
N TRP A 69 13.26 4.87 -1.02
CA TRP A 69 12.46 6.09 -0.87
C TRP A 69 11.54 6.10 0.36
N ASP A 70 11.20 4.93 0.92
CA ASP A 70 10.37 4.81 2.11
C ASP A 70 11.22 4.47 3.33
N LYS A 71 11.48 5.48 4.18
CA LYS A 71 12.27 5.34 5.41
C LYS A 71 11.69 4.33 6.41
N HIS A 72 10.43 3.91 6.25
CA HIS A 72 9.81 2.93 7.12
C HIS A 72 10.15 1.49 6.73
N PHE A 73 10.81 1.28 5.59
CA PHE A 73 11.32 -0.01 5.13
C PHE A 73 12.84 -0.09 5.39
N LEU A 74 13.24 -0.71 6.50
CA LEU A 74 14.66 -0.99 6.77
C LEU A 74 15.18 -2.13 5.91
N THR A 75 14.48 -3.27 5.90
CA THR A 75 14.73 -4.40 5.01
C THR A 75 13.46 -4.79 4.28
N CYS A 76 13.58 -5.29 3.06
CA CYS A 76 12.46 -5.87 2.30
C CYS A 76 12.95 -7.06 1.49
N GLU A 77 12.58 -8.26 1.91
CA GLU A 77 13.02 -9.51 1.30
C GLU A 77 11.83 -10.26 0.72
N VAL A 78 11.99 -10.85 -0.47
CA VAL A 78 10.97 -11.74 -1.05
C VAL A 78 11.08 -13.09 -0.34
N LEU A 79 10.06 -13.45 0.44
CA LEU A 79 9.96 -14.78 1.04
C LEU A 79 9.47 -15.81 0.02
N GLN A 80 8.50 -15.42 -0.80
CA GLN A 80 7.92 -16.32 -1.80
C GLN A 80 7.37 -15.55 -3.00
N ALA A 81 7.74 -15.98 -4.20
CA ALA A 81 7.07 -15.59 -5.44
C ALA A 81 5.96 -16.61 -5.74
N VAL A 82 4.71 -16.20 -5.54
CA VAL A 82 3.53 -17.06 -5.73
C VAL A 82 3.15 -17.12 -7.20
N SER A 83 3.11 -15.97 -7.86
CA SER A 83 2.97 -15.80 -9.30
C SER A 83 3.71 -14.53 -9.72
N GLU A 84 3.56 -14.12 -10.98
CA GLU A 84 4.09 -12.84 -11.45
C GLU A 84 3.46 -11.65 -10.70
N GLU A 85 2.18 -11.74 -10.38
CA GLU A 85 1.37 -10.69 -9.74
C GLU A 85 1.26 -10.83 -8.22
N GLU A 86 1.78 -11.91 -7.64
CA GLU A 86 1.57 -12.27 -6.24
C GLU A 86 2.90 -12.62 -5.58
N LYS A 87 3.27 -11.84 -4.55
CA LYS A 87 4.52 -12.05 -3.82
C LYS A 87 4.29 -11.85 -2.32
N ILE A 88 4.99 -12.65 -1.52
CA ILE A 88 5.02 -12.52 -0.07
C ILE A 88 6.39 -11.95 0.31
N TYR A 89 6.37 -10.85 1.07
CA TYR A 89 7.55 -10.14 1.52
C TYR A 89 7.71 -10.22 3.03
N TYR A 90 8.94 -10.30 3.50
CA TYR A 90 9.33 -10.00 4.87
C TYR A 90 9.90 -8.58 4.91
N VAL A 91 9.33 -7.73 5.75
CA VAL A 91 9.71 -6.32 5.87
C VAL A 91 10.08 -6.04 7.32
N THR A 92 11.21 -5.37 7.54
CA THR A 92 11.53 -4.79 8.85
C THR A 92 11.39 -3.28 8.81
N SER A 93 10.97 -2.70 9.93
CA SER A 93 10.76 -1.27 10.10
C SER A 93 11.57 -0.72 11.27
N PRO A 94 12.04 0.53 11.19
CA PRO A 94 12.78 1.13 12.29
C PRO A 94 11.88 1.34 13.51
N PRO A 95 12.46 1.49 14.71
CA PRO A 95 11.68 1.85 15.88
C PRO A 95 10.93 3.17 15.64
N THR A 96 9.64 3.19 15.95
CA THR A 96 8.86 4.43 16.05
C THR A 96 8.91 4.95 17.48
N THR A 97 8.69 6.25 17.68
CA THR A 97 8.79 6.88 19.01
C THR A 97 8.02 6.10 20.08
N GLY A 98 8.73 5.61 21.11
CA GLY A 98 8.14 4.84 22.20
C GLY A 98 7.88 3.35 21.90
N HIS A 99 8.25 2.86 20.72
CA HIS A 99 8.01 1.47 20.31
C HIS A 99 9.30 0.79 19.82
N LYS A 100 9.37 -0.53 20.04
CA LYS A 100 10.45 -1.38 19.50
C LYS A 100 10.34 -1.46 17.96
N PRO A 101 11.43 -1.83 17.26
CA PRO A 101 11.36 -2.24 15.87
C PRO A 101 10.25 -3.27 15.65
N ARG A 102 9.62 -3.21 14.47
CA ARG A 102 8.58 -4.15 14.06
C ARG A 102 8.96 -4.80 12.74
N ASP A 103 8.45 -5.99 12.52
CA ASP A 103 8.52 -6.72 11.27
C ASP A 103 7.13 -7.12 10.79
N PHE A 104 7.04 -7.42 9.49
CA PHE A 104 5.78 -7.71 8.82
C PHE A 104 5.99 -8.80 7.77
N VAL A 105 5.03 -9.70 7.66
CA VAL A 105 4.87 -10.59 6.51
C VAL A 105 3.72 -10.07 5.67
N ILE A 106 4.00 -9.60 4.46
CA ILE A 106 3.05 -8.86 3.61
C ILE A 106 2.79 -9.64 2.34
N LEU A 107 1.52 -9.95 2.07
CA LEU A 107 1.05 -10.40 0.76
C LEU A 107 0.78 -9.18 -0.14
N VAL A 108 1.49 -9.08 -1.26
CA VAL A 108 1.28 -8.06 -2.28
C VAL A 108 0.61 -8.70 -3.49
N SER A 109 -0.59 -8.20 -3.82
CA SER A 109 -1.43 -8.68 -4.92
C SER A 109 -1.63 -7.56 -5.95
N GLN A 110 -1.06 -7.71 -7.13
CA GLN A 110 -1.02 -6.66 -8.15
C GLN A 110 -2.09 -6.90 -9.22
N ARG A 111 -2.93 -5.92 -9.53
CA ARG A 111 -3.95 -6.06 -10.58
C ARG A 111 -3.96 -4.86 -11.51
N GLN A 112 -3.99 -5.16 -12.81
CA GLN A 112 -4.26 -4.16 -13.83
C GLN A 112 -5.72 -3.68 -13.72
N PRO A 113 -6.02 -2.43 -14.10
CA PRO A 113 -7.39 -1.96 -14.18
C PRO A 113 -8.24 -2.88 -15.06
N CYS A 114 -9.44 -3.22 -14.59
CA CYS A 114 -10.42 -3.90 -15.43
C CYS A 114 -10.75 -2.99 -16.62
N LYS A 115 -10.89 -3.58 -17.82
CA LYS A 115 -11.44 -2.84 -18.95
C LYS A 115 -12.82 -2.30 -18.57
N PRO A 116 -13.16 -1.04 -18.89
CA PRO A 116 -14.53 -0.57 -18.72
C PRO A 116 -15.46 -1.51 -19.47
N ARG A 117 -16.55 -1.92 -18.81
CA ARG A 117 -17.64 -2.68 -19.44
C ARG A 117 -18.44 -1.78 -20.35
#